data_AF-A0A1I6KMP4-F1
#
_entry.id   AF-A0A1I6KMP4-F1
#
_cell.length_a   1.000
_cell.length_b   1.000
_cell.length_c   1.000
_cell.angle_alpha   90.00
_cell.angle_beta   90.00
_cell.angle_gamma   90.00
#
_symmetry.space_group_name_H-M   'P 1'
#
loop_
_entity.id
_entity.type
_entity.pdbx_description
1 polymer ?
#
loop_
_entity_poly.entity_id
_entity_poly.type
_entity_poly.pdbx_seq_one_letter_code
_entity_poly.pdbx_strand_id
1 'polypeptide(L)' 'MMPQISVSDSLYRQIEDATDGQDTEEAMWQMLHLFQRGNNPSE' A
#
# COMPACT_ATOMS: atom_id res chain seq x y z
N MET A 1 -14.83 8.30 -4.29
CA MET A 1 -14.30 8.49 -2.92
C MET A 1 -13.15 7.53 -2.75
N MET A 2 -12.03 7.98 -2.19
CA MET A 2 -10.88 7.10 -1.95
C MET A 2 -11.19 6.15 -0.78
N PRO A 3 -10.86 4.86 -0.88
CA PRO A 3 -11.01 3.93 0.24
C PRO A 3 -10.09 4.33 1.39
N GLN A 4 -10.56 4.15 2.62
CA GLN A 4 -9.76 4.41 3.81
C GLN A 4 -9.31 3.08 4.41
N ILE A 5 -8.01 2.93 4.66
CA ILE A 5 -7.41 1.75 5.26
C ILE A 5 -6.82 2.17 6.61
N SER A 6 -7.22 1.49 7.69
CA SER A 6 -6.65 1.71 9.02
C SER A 6 -5.58 0.64 9.29
N VAL A 7 -4.37 1.07 9.61
CA VAL A 7 -3.24 0.21 9.96
C VAL A 7 -2.64 0.63 11.30
N SER A 8 -1.94 -0.28 11.97
CA SER A 8 -1.20 0.06 13.19
C SER A 8 -0.03 1.00 12.88
N ASP A 9 0.31 1.91 13.80
CA ASP A 9 1.46 2.82 13.67
C ASP A 9 2.78 2.13 13.34
N SER A 10 3.01 0.94 13.88
CA SER A 10 4.24 0.16 13.62
C SER A 10 4.32 -0.31 12.17
N LEU A 11 3.19 -0.70 11.58
CA LEU A 11 3.12 -1.08 10.18
C LEU A 11 3.25 0.15 9.27
N TYR A 12 2.62 1.27 9.66
CA TYR A 12 2.75 2.53 8.93
C TYR A 12 4.21 2.97 8.81
N ARG A 13 4.98 2.96 9.91
CA ARG A 13 6.42 3.30 9.88
C ARG A 13 7.25 2.36 9.02
N GLN A 14 6.95 1.06 9.03
CA GLN A 14 7.64 0.11 8.16
C GLN A 14 7.40 0.39 6.67
N ILE A 15 6.18 0.82 6.32
CA ILE A 15 5.84 1.21 4.95
C ILE A 15 6.59 2.51 4.60
N GLU A 16 6.56 3.51 5.49
CA GLU A 16 7.28 4.79 5.32
C GLU A 16 8.78 4.56 5.10
N ASP A 17 9.42 3.74 5.94
CA ASP A 17 10.84 3.36 5.82
C ASP A 17 11.12 2.63 4.49
N ALA A 18 10.23 1.72 4.08
CA ALA A 18 10.37 0.97 2.83
C ALA A 18 10.19 1.85 1.59
N THR A 19 9.52 3.00 1.72
CA THR A 19 9.27 3.94 0.63
C THR A 19 10.36 5.00 0.47
N ASP A 20 11.36 5.06 1.36
CA ASP A 20 12.58 5.87 1.23
C ASP A 20 12.35 7.28 0.65
N GLY A 21 11.38 8.02 1.21
CA GLY A 21 11.07 9.40 0.81
C GLY A 21 10.20 9.55 -0.45
N GLN A 22 9.71 8.45 -1.03
CA GLN A 22 8.62 8.48 -2.01
C GLN A 22 7.28 8.75 -1.31
N ASP A 23 6.25 9.10 -2.08
CA ASP A 23 4.89 9.27 -1.54
C ASP A 23 4.39 7.92 -1.01
N THR A 24 4.37 7.79 0.32
CA THR A 24 3.96 6.59 1.05
C THR A 24 2.54 6.17 0.65
N GLU A 25 1.64 7.12 0.35
CA GLU A 25 0.29 6.82 -0.08
C GLU A 25 0.29 6.18 -1.48
N GLU A 26 1.05 6.75 -2.42
CA GLU A 26 1.19 6.18 -3.76
C GLU A 26 1.76 4.76 -3.72
N ALA A 27 2.79 4.54 -2.90
CA ALA A 27 3.40 3.23 -2.74
C ALA A 27 2.43 2.19 -2.14
N MET A 28 1.60 2.59 -1.16
CA MET A 28 0.55 1.71 -0.62
C MET A 28 -0.45 1.29 -1.69
N TRP A 29 -0.88 2.20 -2.56
CA TRP A 29 -1.78 1.87 -3.66
C TRP A 29 -1.14 0.94 -4.69
N GLN A 30 0.14 1.13 -5.01
CA GLN A 30 0.89 0.23 -5.89
C GLN A 30 1.01 -1.18 -5.28
N MET A 31 1.32 -1.29 -3.99
CA MET A 31 1.36 -2.57 -3.27
C MET A 31 0.01 -3.28 -3.29
N LEU A 32 -1.08 -2.54 -3.04
CA LEU A 32 -2.44 -3.10 -3.09
C LEU A 32 -2.79 -3.59 -4.50
N HIS A 33 -2.47 -2.81 -5.54
CA HIS A 33 -2.70 -3.19 -6.92
C HIS A 33 -1.93 -4.47 -7.30
N LEU A 34 -0.65 -4.58 -6.92
CA LEU A 34 0.15 -5.78 -7.14
C LEU A 34 -0.41 -7.00 -6.39
N PHE A 35 -0.84 -6.82 -5.13
CA PHE A 35 -1.48 -7.87 -4.34
C PHE A 35 -2.79 -8.35 -4.99
N GLN A 36 -3.65 -7.42 -5.43
CA GLN A 36 -4.91 -7.76 -6.11
C GLN A 36 -4.65 -8.52 -7.40
N ARG A 37 -3.72 -8.05 -8.23
CA ARG A 37 -3.34 -8.72 -9.48
C ARG A 37 -2.78 -10.12 -9.27
N GLY A 38 -1.97 -10.31 -8.22
CA GLY A 38 -1.39 -11.62 -7.89
C GLY A 38 -2.41 -12.63 -7.35
N ASN A 39 -3.46 -12.16 -6.67
CA ASN A 39 -4.47 -13.01 -6.03
C ASN A 39 -5.78 -13.13 -6.83
N ASN A 40 -6.03 -12.24 -7.78
CA ASN A 40 -7.17 -12.25 -8.70
C ASN A 40 -6.68 -11.99 -10.14
N PRO A 41 -6.17 -13.01 -10.83
CA PRO A 41 -5.65 -12.87 -12.20
C PRO A 41 -6.74 -12.66 -13.28
N SER A 42 -7.98 -12.29 -12.92
CA SER A 42 -9.15 -12.24 -13.81
C SER A 42 -9.69 -10.84 -14.13
N GLU A 43 -8.93 -9.77 -13.88
CA GLU A 43 -9.24 -8.41 -14.39
C GLU A 43 -8.32 -8.02 -15.56
#